data_AF-A0AAD8FUS1-F1
#
_entry.id   AF-A0AAD8FUS1-F1
#
_cell.length_a   1.000
_cell.length_b   1.000
_cell.length_c   1.000
_cell.angle_alpha   90.00
_cell.angle_beta   90.00
_cell.angle_gamma   90.00
#
_symmetry.space_group_name_H-M   'P 1'
#
loop_
_entity.id
_entity.type
_entity.pdbx_description
1 polymer ?
#
loop_
_entity_poly.entity_id
_entity_poly.type
_entity_poly.pdbx_seq_one_letter_code
_entity_poly.pdbx_strand_id
1 'polypeptide(L)'
;MFDIPFPDELENDIGNDMMLITSSPVPSPGSPSGIGGGSHFQHSRSQGERLLSREAPEELKQQPLALGYYVSTAKADNLPQWFWASCPQAQYQCPLFLKASLHHHISVAHTDELILNKSSQRTPHPLDSKTTSDVLRFVLEQYNSLSWLTCSPATQDRRSCLPVHFVVLTQMYNAILNML
;
A
#
# COMPACT_ATOMS: atom_id res chain seq x y z
N MET A 1 -28.29 -26.53 40.49
CA MET A 1 -27.27 -26.01 41.41
C MET A 1 -25.98 -26.75 41.11
N PHE A 2 -25.06 -26.10 40.41
CA PHE A 2 -23.60 -26.31 40.40
C PHE A 2 -23.02 -25.13 39.61
N ASP A 3 -22.93 -24.00 40.30
CA ASP A 3 -22.01 -22.90 40.02
C ASP A 3 -20.56 -23.39 40.19
N ILE A 4 -19.64 -22.85 39.39
CA ILE A 4 -18.24 -22.54 39.74
C ILE A 4 -17.60 -21.81 38.52
N PRO A 5 -16.65 -20.88 38.76
CA PRO A 5 -16.78 -19.50 38.30
C PRO A 5 -15.74 -19.09 37.24
N PHE A 6 -15.98 -17.92 36.65
CA PHE A 6 -15.00 -17.15 35.88
C PHE A 6 -13.82 -16.74 36.79
N PRO A 7 -12.56 -16.88 36.33
CA PRO A 7 -11.44 -16.20 36.95
C PRO A 7 -11.26 -14.82 36.32
N ASP A 8 -11.86 -13.80 36.96
CA ASP A 8 -11.34 -12.44 36.96
C ASP A 8 -10.13 -12.41 37.91
N GLU A 9 -8.93 -12.73 37.44
CA GLU A 9 -7.67 -12.49 38.17
C GLU A 9 -6.44 -12.79 37.28
N LEU A 10 -6.20 -11.93 36.27
CA LEU A 10 -4.83 -11.69 35.77
C LEU A 10 -4.74 -10.31 35.09
N GLU A 11 -5.33 -9.31 35.73
CA GLU A 11 -4.94 -7.93 35.50
C GLU A 11 -3.87 -7.60 36.54
N ASN A 12 -2.76 -7.01 36.11
CA ASN A 12 -1.68 -6.43 36.93
C ASN A 12 -0.46 -7.34 37.23
N ASP A 13 0.40 -7.65 36.23
CA ASP A 13 1.86 -7.69 36.47
C ASP A 13 2.81 -7.69 35.23
N ILE A 14 2.61 -6.84 34.20
CA ILE A 14 3.70 -6.55 33.24
C ILE A 14 3.66 -5.06 32.82
N GLY A 15 3.75 -4.19 33.82
CA GLY A 15 4.20 -2.82 33.63
C GLY A 15 5.69 -2.77 33.94
N ASN A 16 6.54 -2.74 32.90
CA ASN A 16 7.89 -2.13 32.84
C ASN A 16 8.82 -2.87 31.87
N ASP A 17 8.55 -2.78 30.56
CA ASP A 17 9.62 -2.91 29.55
C ASP A 17 9.32 -2.16 28.23
N MET A 18 8.53 -1.08 28.32
CA MET A 18 8.26 -0.18 27.18
C MET A 18 9.17 1.07 27.23
N MET A 19 10.48 0.87 27.32
CA MET A 19 11.47 1.96 27.26
C MET A 19 12.70 1.50 26.46
N LEU A 20 12.58 1.45 25.12
CA LEU A 20 13.64 1.77 24.13
C LEU A 20 13.35 1.17 22.75
N ILE A 21 12.41 1.76 22.00
CA ILE A 21 12.56 1.84 20.54
C ILE A 21 12.06 3.20 20.06
N THR A 22 12.73 4.27 20.52
CA THR A 22 12.64 5.57 19.86
C THR A 22 13.59 5.55 18.65
N SER A 23 13.13 5.05 17.50
CA SER A 23 13.80 5.27 16.22
C SER A 23 12.93 6.17 15.34
N SER A 24 13.03 7.47 15.59
CA SER A 24 12.56 8.51 14.68
C SER A 24 13.16 8.28 13.28
N PRO A 25 12.41 8.50 12.19
CA PRO A 25 12.96 8.34 10.85
C PRO A 25 13.99 9.45 10.57
N VAL A 26 15.17 9.04 10.11
CA VAL A 26 16.31 9.88 9.74
C VAL A 26 15.93 10.81 8.57
N PRO A 27 16.21 12.13 8.61
CA PRO A 27 16.02 12.99 7.45
C PRO A 27 17.14 12.77 6.40
N SER A 28 16.75 12.73 5.13
CA SER A 28 17.66 12.62 3.98
C SER A 28 18.57 13.87 3.82
N PRO A 29 19.78 13.74 3.22
CA PRO A 29 20.78 14.80 3.21
C PRO A 29 20.42 15.92 2.22
N GLY A 30 20.24 17.14 2.74
CA GLY A 30 20.09 18.37 1.96
C GLY A 30 21.43 18.93 1.48
N SER A 31 21.44 19.43 0.25
CA SER A 31 22.56 20.06 -0.48
C SER A 31 23.04 21.38 0.15
N PRO A 32 24.26 21.87 -0.17
CA PRO A 32 24.90 22.96 0.56
C PRO A 32 24.44 24.32 0.03
N SER A 33 24.14 25.27 0.91
CA SER A 33 24.07 26.69 0.55
C SER A 33 24.43 27.56 1.75
N GLY A 34 25.46 28.39 1.54
CA GLY A 34 26.10 29.22 2.53
C GLY A 34 25.21 30.33 3.07
N ILE A 35 25.29 30.49 4.38
CA ILE A 35 24.99 31.73 5.12
C ILE A 35 26.13 32.70 4.79
N GLY A 36 25.97 33.99 4.52
CA GLY A 36 24.84 34.92 4.56
C GLY A 36 25.43 36.33 4.57
N GLY A 37 24.83 37.27 3.84
CA GLY A 37 25.25 38.68 3.89
C GLY A 37 24.47 39.62 2.97
N GLY A 38 23.76 40.58 3.56
CA GLY A 38 23.66 41.95 3.03
C GLY A 38 22.41 42.40 2.24
N SER A 39 21.64 43.31 2.87
CA SER A 39 21.07 44.56 2.34
C SER A 39 19.95 44.59 1.27
N HIS A 40 18.77 45.02 1.73
CA HIS A 40 17.94 46.16 1.26
C HIS A 40 17.81 46.45 -0.26
N PHE A 41 16.60 46.30 -0.82
CA PHE A 41 15.95 47.27 -1.73
C PHE A 41 14.42 47.06 -1.74
N GLN A 42 13.66 48.14 -1.52
CA GLN A 42 12.21 48.22 -1.74
C GLN A 42 11.92 48.37 -3.24
N HIS A 43 10.88 47.71 -3.76
CA HIS A 43 10.19 48.17 -4.97
C HIS A 43 8.68 47.85 -4.98
N SER A 44 7.98 48.80 -5.59
CA SER A 44 6.55 49.08 -5.69
C SER A 44 5.57 47.95 -6.06
N ARG A 45 4.35 48.12 -5.54
CA ARG A 45 3.04 47.67 -6.05
C ARG A 45 2.97 47.48 -7.58
N SER A 46 2.44 46.33 -8.04
CA SER A 46 1.29 46.21 -8.96
C SER A 46 1.14 44.77 -9.48
N GLN A 47 -0.10 44.42 -9.85
CA GLN A 47 -0.55 43.19 -10.53
C GLN A 47 -0.67 41.90 -9.71
N GLY A 48 -1.86 41.75 -9.13
CA GLY A 48 -2.56 40.47 -9.20
C GLY A 48 -2.93 40.19 -10.66
N GLU A 49 -2.11 39.40 -11.34
CA GLU A 49 -2.46 38.69 -12.55
C GLU A 49 -2.49 37.21 -12.21
N ARG A 50 -3.52 36.55 -12.72
CA ARG A 50 -4.03 35.26 -12.30
C ARG A 50 -2.98 34.17 -12.46
N LEU A 51 -2.94 33.29 -11.46
CA LEU A 51 -2.38 31.96 -11.48
C LEU A 51 -2.97 31.19 -12.67
N LEU A 52 -2.35 31.29 -13.85
CA LEU A 52 -2.57 30.33 -14.91
C LEU A 52 -1.79 29.07 -14.55
N SER A 53 -2.52 27.96 -14.50
CA SER A 53 -2.08 26.60 -14.27
C SER A 53 -0.60 26.39 -14.58
N ARG A 54 0.23 26.25 -13.55
CA ARG A 54 1.45 25.46 -13.71
C ARG A 54 1.00 24.02 -13.59
N GLU A 55 1.01 23.28 -14.70
CA GLU A 55 0.85 21.83 -14.65
C GLU A 55 1.79 21.29 -13.55
N ALA A 56 1.26 20.46 -12.66
CA ALA A 56 2.09 19.84 -11.63
C ALA A 56 3.22 19.04 -12.32
N PRO A 57 4.46 19.05 -11.78
CA PRO A 57 5.55 18.26 -12.33
C PRO A 57 5.10 16.81 -12.58
N GLU A 58 5.51 16.19 -13.69
CA GLU A 58 5.14 14.80 -14.02
C GLU A 58 5.47 13.82 -12.88
N GLU A 59 6.52 14.12 -12.10
CA GLU A 59 6.93 13.38 -10.89
C GLU A 59 5.87 13.44 -9.78
N LEU A 60 5.10 14.54 -9.68
CA LEU A 60 3.99 14.66 -8.74
C LEU A 60 2.80 13.77 -9.14
N LYS A 61 2.62 13.49 -10.44
CA LYS A 61 1.56 12.58 -10.94
C LYS A 61 1.82 11.12 -10.59
N GLN A 62 3.05 10.78 -10.18
CA GLN A 62 3.41 9.43 -9.75
C GLN A 62 3.20 9.19 -8.25
N GLN A 63 2.68 10.17 -7.50
CA GLN A 63 2.35 9.95 -6.09
C GLN A 63 1.18 8.96 -5.93
N PRO A 64 1.24 8.05 -4.94
CA PRO A 64 0.16 7.12 -4.68
C PRO A 64 -1.07 7.84 -4.12
N LEU A 65 -2.23 7.51 -4.66
CA LEU A 65 -3.54 8.02 -4.26
C LEU A 65 -4.05 7.42 -2.95
N ALA A 66 -3.57 6.22 -2.65
CA ALA A 66 -3.79 5.54 -1.39
C ALA A 66 -2.60 4.61 -1.13
N LEU A 67 -2.25 4.46 0.13
CA LEU A 67 -1.23 3.54 0.63
C LEU A 67 -1.91 2.58 1.60
N GLY A 68 -1.53 1.31 1.52
CA GLY A 68 -2.09 0.28 2.38
C GLY A 68 -1.05 -0.78 2.70
N TYR A 69 -1.34 -1.57 3.72
CA TYR A 69 -0.56 -2.74 4.09
C TYR A 69 -1.43 -3.98 3.94
N TYR A 70 -0.87 -5.01 3.33
CA TYR A 70 -1.45 -6.33 3.25
C TYR A 70 -0.65 -7.26 4.16
N VAL A 71 -1.29 -7.70 5.23
CA VAL A 71 -0.66 -8.51 6.29
C VAL A 71 -1.23 -9.92 6.22
N SER A 72 -0.36 -10.93 6.17
CA SER A 72 -0.77 -12.32 6.05
C SER A 72 0.12 -13.26 6.84
N THR A 73 -0.46 -14.26 7.48
CA THR A 73 0.27 -15.39 8.08
C THR A 73 0.66 -16.46 7.06
N ALA A 74 -0.01 -16.49 5.90
CA ALA A 74 0.45 -17.29 4.76
C ALA A 74 1.68 -16.63 4.13
N LYS A 75 2.64 -17.47 3.74
CA LYS A 75 3.90 -17.09 3.09
C LYS A 75 3.71 -16.60 1.65
N ALA A 76 4.74 -16.00 1.07
CA ALA A 76 4.79 -15.61 -0.35
C ALA A 76 6.00 -16.28 -1.04
N ASP A 77 5.90 -17.60 -1.20
CA ASP A 77 7.00 -18.41 -1.70
C ASP A 77 7.20 -18.30 -3.22
N ASN A 78 8.42 -18.63 -3.64
CA ASN A 78 8.85 -18.68 -5.04
C ASN A 78 8.90 -17.31 -5.73
N LEU A 79 8.72 -16.22 -4.99
CA LEU A 79 8.93 -14.88 -5.54
C LEU A 79 10.41 -14.68 -5.92
N PRO A 80 10.69 -13.96 -7.02
CA PRO A 80 12.06 -13.69 -7.44
C PRO A 80 12.82 -12.86 -6.41
N GLN A 81 14.15 -13.01 -6.33
CA GLN A 81 14.98 -12.28 -5.35
C GLN A 81 14.85 -10.76 -5.47
N TRP A 82 14.63 -10.24 -6.69
CA TRP A 82 14.46 -8.81 -6.92
C TRP A 82 13.19 -8.26 -6.26
N PHE A 83 12.16 -9.07 -6.02
CA PHE A 83 10.96 -8.65 -5.30
C PHE A 83 11.31 -8.22 -3.87
N TRP A 84 12.27 -8.92 -3.27
CA TRP A 84 12.74 -8.68 -1.91
C TRP A 84 13.96 -7.74 -1.85
N ALA A 85 14.41 -7.17 -2.97
CA ALA A 85 15.66 -6.41 -3.01
C ALA A 85 15.73 -5.25 -1.99
N SER A 86 14.61 -4.57 -1.76
CA SER A 86 14.53 -3.48 -0.76
C SER A 86 14.52 -3.98 0.69
N CYS A 87 14.10 -5.22 0.94
CA CYS A 87 14.06 -5.82 2.27
C CYS A 87 14.15 -7.36 2.19
N PRO A 88 15.36 -7.94 2.04
CA PRO A 88 15.53 -9.38 1.85
C PRO A 88 15.03 -10.23 3.03
N GLN A 89 15.07 -9.67 4.24
CA GLN A 89 14.65 -10.35 5.46
C GLN A 89 13.13 -10.57 5.52
N ALA A 90 12.34 -9.76 4.81
CA ALA A 90 10.88 -9.84 4.82
C ALA A 90 10.37 -11.19 4.26
N GLN A 91 11.14 -11.85 3.40
CA GLN A 91 10.77 -13.16 2.83
C GLN A 91 10.58 -14.24 3.91
N TYR A 92 11.29 -14.15 5.03
CA TYR A 92 11.30 -15.19 6.07
C TYR A 92 10.47 -14.82 7.30
N GLN A 93 9.73 -13.70 7.26
CA GLN A 93 8.94 -13.23 8.38
C GLN A 93 7.51 -13.76 8.34
N CYS A 94 6.97 -14.08 9.53
CA CYS A 94 5.56 -14.34 9.74
C CYS A 94 5.09 -13.53 10.96
N PRO A 95 4.07 -12.67 10.83
CA PRO A 95 3.30 -12.41 9.61
C PRO A 95 4.12 -11.64 8.56
N LEU A 96 3.79 -11.87 7.29
CA LEU A 96 4.35 -11.16 6.15
C LEU A 96 3.63 -9.81 5.98
N PHE A 97 4.41 -8.74 5.80
CA PHE A 97 3.92 -7.38 5.56
C PHE A 97 4.26 -6.94 4.14
N LEU A 98 3.24 -6.77 3.30
CA LEU A 98 3.39 -6.23 1.95
C LEU A 98 2.81 -4.81 1.88
N LYS A 99 3.59 -3.86 1.36
CA LYS A 99 3.11 -2.50 1.12
C LYS A 99 2.43 -2.44 -0.25
N ALA A 100 1.21 -1.91 -0.28
CA ALA A 100 0.45 -1.68 -1.50
C ALA A 100 0.24 -0.18 -1.72
N SER A 101 0.22 0.22 -2.98
CA SER A 101 0.00 1.61 -3.38
C SER A 101 -0.92 1.64 -4.59
N LEU A 102 -1.93 2.50 -4.53
CA LEU A 102 -2.83 2.76 -5.64
C LEU A 102 -2.31 3.97 -6.43
N HIS A 103 -2.09 3.81 -7.72
CA HIS A 103 -1.64 4.89 -8.61
C HIS A 103 -2.69 5.14 -9.70
N HIS A 104 -2.79 6.35 -10.24
CA HIS A 104 -3.61 6.61 -11.42
C HIS A 104 -2.99 5.93 -12.66
N HIS A 105 -3.78 5.14 -13.38
CA HIS A 105 -3.44 4.81 -14.76
C HIS A 105 -3.94 5.95 -15.66
N ILE A 106 -3.12 6.96 -15.89
CA ILE A 106 -3.44 8.03 -16.84
C ILE A 106 -3.26 7.48 -18.26
N SER A 107 -4.20 6.67 -18.74
CA SER A 107 -4.40 6.59 -20.18
C SER A 107 -5.16 7.85 -20.57
N VAL A 108 -4.55 8.73 -21.35
CA VAL A 108 -5.19 9.91 -21.94
C VAL A 108 -6.22 9.44 -22.97
N ALA A 109 -7.32 8.87 -22.50
CA ALA A 109 -8.51 8.60 -23.29
C ALA A 109 -9.60 9.46 -22.66
N HIS A 110 -9.75 10.64 -23.25
CA HIS A 110 -10.83 11.59 -23.02
C HIS A 110 -12.16 10.83 -23.19
N THR A 111 -12.72 10.36 -22.07
CA THR A 111 -13.98 9.62 -22.09
C THR A 111 -15.04 10.62 -21.69
N ASP A 112 -15.79 11.09 -22.69
CA ASP A 112 -16.93 12.00 -22.56
C ASP A 112 -17.79 11.64 -21.34
N GLU A 113 -17.93 12.57 -20.40
CA GLU A 113 -18.73 12.46 -19.17
C GLU A 113 -20.25 12.35 -19.41
N LEU A 114 -20.69 12.12 -20.65
CA LEU A 114 -22.08 12.31 -21.07
C LEU A 114 -22.99 11.09 -20.93
N ILE A 115 -22.56 10.00 -20.26
CA ILE A 115 -23.41 8.82 -20.02
C ILE A 115 -23.50 8.42 -18.54
N LEU A 116 -23.20 9.33 -17.60
CA LEU A 116 -23.42 9.09 -16.17
C LEU A 116 -24.75 9.68 -15.70
N ASN A 117 -25.89 9.31 -16.31
CA ASN A 117 -27.20 9.69 -15.79
C ASN A 117 -28.34 8.76 -16.21
N LYS A 118 -28.13 7.44 -16.09
CA LYS A 118 -29.24 6.48 -16.06
C LYS A 118 -29.17 5.66 -14.79
N SER A 119 -29.97 6.11 -13.83
CA SER A 119 -30.52 5.36 -12.70
C SER A 119 -30.43 3.84 -12.88
N SER A 120 -29.58 3.20 -12.09
CA SER A 120 -29.75 1.80 -11.75
C SER A 120 -29.79 1.73 -10.22
N GLN A 121 -30.90 1.20 -9.70
CA GLN A 121 -31.11 0.78 -8.32
C GLN A 121 -30.19 -0.41 -7.97
N ARG A 122 -28.88 -0.25 -8.19
CA ARG A 122 -27.84 -1.21 -7.84
C ARG A 122 -26.97 -0.59 -6.77
N THR A 123 -26.61 -1.39 -5.78
CA THR A 123 -25.55 -1.05 -4.83
C THR A 123 -24.31 -0.62 -5.64
N PRO A 124 -23.77 0.59 -5.41
CA PRO A 124 -22.61 1.07 -6.14
C PRO A 124 -21.43 0.10 -5.95
N HIS A 125 -20.70 -0.19 -7.03
CA HIS A 125 -19.59 -1.13 -6.96
C HIS A 125 -18.45 -0.49 -6.13
N PRO A 126 -17.76 -1.21 -5.24
CA PRO A 126 -16.71 -0.61 -4.39
C PRO A 126 -15.56 0.04 -5.16
N LEU A 127 -15.26 -0.42 -6.39
CA LEU A 127 -14.28 0.23 -7.28
C LEU A 127 -14.73 1.58 -7.83
N ASP A 128 -16.03 1.88 -7.81
CA ASP A 128 -16.57 3.17 -8.25
C ASP A 128 -16.51 4.24 -7.13
N SER A 129 -15.99 3.88 -5.95
CA SER A 129 -15.85 4.82 -4.84
C SER A 129 -14.92 5.98 -5.20
N LYS A 130 -15.35 7.19 -4.84
CA LYS A 130 -14.51 8.39 -4.94
C LYS A 130 -13.42 8.43 -3.86
N THR A 131 -13.54 7.59 -2.83
CA THR A 131 -12.54 7.45 -1.76
C THR A 131 -11.55 6.36 -2.16
N THR A 132 -10.33 6.75 -2.49
CA THR A 132 -9.27 5.87 -3.00
C THR A 132 -8.86 4.78 -2.00
N SER A 133 -8.99 5.03 -0.70
CA SER A 133 -8.77 4.02 0.34
C SER A 133 -9.77 2.88 0.29
N ASP A 134 -11.04 3.16 -0.04
CA ASP A 134 -12.09 2.14 -0.13
C ASP A 134 -11.83 1.23 -1.34
N VAL A 135 -11.42 1.83 -2.46
CA VAL A 135 -11.00 1.11 -3.67
C VAL A 135 -9.82 0.20 -3.36
N LEU A 136 -8.75 0.74 -2.75
CA LEU A 136 -7.58 -0.04 -2.38
C LEU A 136 -7.92 -1.17 -1.40
N ARG A 137 -8.74 -0.88 -0.39
CA ARG A 137 -9.22 -1.88 0.57
C ARG A 137 -9.94 -3.01 -0.14
N PHE A 138 -10.90 -2.68 -1.00
CA PHE A 138 -11.65 -3.67 -1.77
C PHE A 138 -10.71 -4.56 -2.61
N VAL A 139 -9.75 -3.96 -3.33
CA VAL A 139 -8.78 -4.71 -4.14
C VAL A 139 -7.97 -5.69 -3.28
N LEU A 140 -7.48 -5.25 -2.12
CA LEU A 140 -6.72 -6.11 -1.21
C LEU A 140 -7.59 -7.23 -0.61
N GLU A 141 -8.86 -6.97 -0.31
CA GLU A 141 -9.83 -7.99 0.12
C GLU A 141 -10.12 -9.01 -1.00
N GLN A 142 -10.19 -8.57 -2.26
CA GLN A 142 -10.31 -9.47 -3.41
C GLN A 142 -9.05 -10.31 -3.60
N TYR A 143 -7.86 -9.72 -3.46
CA TYR A 143 -6.60 -10.47 -3.52
C TYR A 143 -6.50 -11.52 -2.41
N ASN A 144 -6.94 -11.18 -1.20
CA ASN A 144 -7.08 -12.13 -0.11
C ASN A 144 -8.01 -13.29 -0.49
N SER A 145 -9.18 -13.00 -1.03
CA SER A 145 -10.15 -14.02 -1.46
C SER A 145 -9.59 -14.92 -2.56
N LEU A 146 -8.92 -14.34 -3.56
CA LEU A 146 -8.30 -15.07 -4.67
C LEU A 146 -7.10 -15.93 -4.23
N SER A 147 -6.42 -15.59 -3.14
CA SER A 147 -5.32 -16.41 -2.61
C SER A 147 -5.79 -17.78 -2.12
N TRP A 148 -7.04 -17.88 -1.63
CA TRP A 148 -7.67 -19.13 -1.19
C TRP A 148 -7.97 -20.11 -2.32
N LEU A 149 -7.93 -19.68 -3.58
CA LEU A 149 -8.06 -20.61 -4.71
C LEU A 149 -6.85 -21.54 -4.86
N THR A 150 -5.74 -21.27 -4.15
CA THR A 150 -4.51 -22.07 -4.16
C THR A 150 -4.32 -22.93 -2.91
N CYS A 151 -5.41 -23.35 -2.26
CA CYS A 151 -5.36 -24.20 -1.07
C CYS A 151 -4.65 -25.54 -1.29
N SER A 152 -3.90 -25.96 -0.28
CA SER A 152 -3.34 -27.30 -0.18
C SER A 152 -4.36 -28.24 0.46
N PRO A 153 -4.80 -29.31 -0.23
CA PRO A 153 -5.74 -30.27 0.36
C PRO A 153 -5.20 -30.96 1.62
N ALA A 154 -3.87 -31.09 1.73
CA ALA A 154 -3.22 -31.76 2.86
C ALA A 154 -3.24 -30.94 4.16
N THR A 155 -3.11 -29.61 4.06
CA THR A 155 -3.06 -28.72 5.24
C THR A 155 -4.35 -27.92 5.42
N GLN A 156 -5.26 -27.97 4.45
CA GLN A 156 -6.46 -27.13 4.36
C GLN A 156 -6.18 -25.62 4.45
N ASP A 157 -4.95 -25.21 4.14
CA ASP A 157 -4.52 -23.81 4.16
C ASP A 157 -4.08 -23.36 2.77
N ARG A 158 -4.15 -22.05 2.51
CA ARG A 158 -3.67 -21.44 1.27
C ARG A 158 -2.16 -21.56 1.16
N ARG A 159 -1.66 -21.92 -0.03
CA ARG A 159 -0.22 -22.10 -0.26
C ARG A 159 0.56 -20.78 -0.26
N SER A 160 -0.09 -19.69 -0.64
CA SER A 160 0.48 -18.36 -0.72
C SER A 160 -0.53 -17.30 -0.27
N CYS A 161 -0.05 -16.17 0.23
CA CYS A 161 -0.88 -14.99 0.49
C CYS A 161 -1.26 -14.22 -0.77
N LEU A 162 -0.62 -14.54 -1.91
CA LEU A 162 -0.81 -13.86 -3.18
C LEU A 162 -2.02 -14.40 -3.94
N PRO A 163 -2.71 -13.56 -4.73
CA PRO A 163 -3.80 -14.02 -5.57
C PRO A 163 -3.30 -15.01 -6.65
N VAL A 164 -4.17 -15.94 -7.04
CA VAL A 164 -3.81 -17.07 -7.93
C VAL A 164 -3.08 -16.66 -9.22
N HIS A 165 -3.48 -15.55 -9.86
CA HIS A 165 -2.85 -15.10 -11.11
C HIS A 165 -1.39 -14.66 -10.91
N PHE A 166 -1.06 -14.08 -9.75
CA PHE A 166 0.33 -13.77 -9.39
C PHE A 166 1.16 -15.02 -9.22
N VAL A 167 0.61 -16.03 -8.55
CA VAL A 167 1.29 -17.33 -8.36
C VAL A 167 1.60 -17.98 -9.71
N VAL A 168 0.65 -17.96 -10.66
CA VAL A 168 0.86 -18.51 -12.00
C VAL A 168 1.96 -17.75 -12.75
N LEU A 169 1.95 -16.41 -12.72
CA LEU A 169 3.00 -15.59 -13.35
C LEU A 169 4.39 -15.89 -12.77
N THR A 170 4.49 -16.01 -11.45
CA THR A 170 5.74 -16.38 -10.76
C THR A 170 6.21 -17.78 -11.15
N GLN A 171 5.30 -18.75 -11.28
CA GLN A 171 5.64 -20.09 -11.76
C GLN A 171 6.18 -20.07 -13.19
N MET A 172 5.52 -19.33 -14.09
CA MET A 172 5.99 -19.18 -15.48
C MET A 172 7.38 -18.53 -15.54
N TYR A 173 7.59 -17.47 -14.76
CA TYR A 173 8.90 -16.79 -14.66
C TYR A 173 10.00 -17.76 -14.20
N ASN A 174 9.77 -18.51 -13.11
CA ASN A 174 10.76 -19.45 -12.60
C ASN A 174 11.00 -20.63 -13.54
N ALA A 175 9.96 -21.11 -14.24
CA ALA A 175 10.10 -22.15 -15.24
C ALA A 175 11.01 -21.71 -16.40
N ILE A 176 10.84 -20.48 -16.88
CA ILE A 176 11.70 -19.90 -17.92
C ILE A 176 13.14 -19.73 -17.41
N LEU A 177 13.32 -19.18 -16.20
CA LEU A 177 14.65 -19.02 -15.61
C LEU A 177 15.39 -20.35 -15.46
N ASN A 178 14.71 -21.41 -15.06
CA ASN A 178 15.33 -22.73 -14.89
C ASN A 178 15.69 -23.41 -16.23
N MET A 179 15.19 -22.90 -17.36
CA MET A 179 15.52 -23.39 -18.70
C MET A 179 16.70 -22.65 -19.36
N LEU A 180 17.13 -21.52 -18.78
CA LEU A 180 18.26 -20.70 -19.23
C LEU A 180 19.54 -21.08 -18.48
#